data_AF-A0A936KV51-F1
#
_entry.id   AF-A0A936KV51-F1
#
_cell.length_a   1.000
_cell.length_b   1.000
_cell.length_c   1.000
_cell.angle_alpha   90.00
_cell.angle_beta   90.00
_cell.angle_gamma   90.00
#
_symmetry.space_group_name_H-M   'P 1'
#
loop_
_entity.id
_entity.type
_entity.pdbx_description
1 polymer ?
#
loop_
_entity_poly.entity_id
_entity_poly.type
_entity_poly.pdbx_seq_one_letter_code
_entity_poly.pdbx_strand_id
1 'polypeptide(L)'
;MIVISDRCTGRNGFCIVISNSISTPLGFLTKLAKALSVGDLVRDVSEAEKDTVRKRKDEIGDISNAFDALINYMQGMGVSANAIAENDLTTMVTPKSTKDELGNSFAKMIAGLRDAVGQVLESANAVSAASAQLASASEQSGDATRQIATTIQQVAMGITQQTTGVTKTSSSVEQMNRAIEGVAKGAQEQANAISKASESLLVSAPPLNRSPAMPKQ
;
A
#
# COMPACT_ATOMS: atom_id res chain seq x y z
N MET A 1 -37.97 -46.77 -13.50
CA MET A 1 -38.49 -47.97 -14.18
C MET A 1 -37.41 -49.06 -14.13
N ILE A 2 -37.36 -49.85 -13.05
CA ILE A 2 -36.62 -51.12 -13.03
C ILE A 2 -37.61 -52.14 -12.46
N VAL A 3 -37.98 -53.06 -13.34
CA VAL A 3 -38.94 -54.13 -13.14
C VAL A 3 -38.23 -55.27 -12.42
N ILE A 4 -38.52 -55.48 -11.13
CA ILE A 4 -38.23 -56.75 -10.43
C ILE A 4 -39.53 -57.36 -9.86
N SER A 5 -40.69 -56.72 -10.09
CA SER A 5 -41.96 -57.22 -9.57
C SER A 5 -42.53 -58.42 -10.35
N ASP A 6 -42.05 -58.70 -11.57
CA ASP A 6 -42.70 -59.67 -12.47
C ASP A 6 -42.11 -61.10 -12.45
N ARG A 7 -41.26 -61.47 -11.47
CA ARG A 7 -40.73 -62.85 -11.35
C ARG A 7 -41.19 -63.62 -10.12
N CYS A 8 -42.36 -63.30 -9.56
CA CYS A 8 -42.96 -64.05 -8.45
C CYS A 8 -44.47 -64.28 -8.64
N THR A 9 -44.87 -64.67 -9.84
CA THR A 9 -46.26 -65.07 -10.16
C THR A 9 -46.51 -66.54 -9.81
N GLY A 10 -46.08 -66.96 -8.61
CA GLY A 10 -46.22 -68.34 -8.14
C GLY A 10 -46.41 -68.37 -6.63
N ARG A 11 -47.56 -68.90 -6.18
CA ARG A 11 -48.05 -68.98 -4.79
C ARG A 11 -47.23 -69.98 -3.95
N ASN A 12 -45.90 -69.86 -3.94
CA ASN A 12 -44.98 -70.64 -3.13
C ASN A 12 -44.34 -69.70 -2.11
N GLY A 13 -44.58 -69.93 -0.81
CA GLY A 13 -44.13 -69.06 0.28
C GLY A 13 -42.62 -68.75 0.29
N PHE A 14 -41.81 -69.62 -0.33
CA PHE A 14 -40.38 -69.42 -0.52
C PHE A 14 -40.02 -68.13 -1.30
N CYS A 15 -40.78 -67.81 -2.35
CA CYS A 15 -40.56 -66.61 -3.16
C CYS A 15 -40.79 -65.31 -2.36
N ILE A 16 -41.78 -65.31 -1.46
CA ILE A 16 -42.10 -64.18 -0.59
C ILE A 16 -40.98 -63.99 0.45
N VAL A 17 -40.45 -65.08 1.01
CA VAL A 17 -39.34 -65.03 1.96
C VAL A 17 -38.09 -64.45 1.32
N ILE A 18 -37.72 -64.86 0.10
CA ILE A 18 -36.55 -64.32 -0.60
C ILE A 18 -36.75 -62.83 -0.95
N SER A 19 -37.93 -62.46 -1.44
CA SER A 19 -38.23 -61.05 -1.76
C SER A 19 -38.10 -60.16 -0.52
N ASN A 20 -38.70 -60.55 0.61
CA ASN A 20 -38.69 -59.73 1.82
C ASN A 20 -37.36 -59.79 2.57
N SER A 21 -36.67 -60.92 2.52
CA SER A 21 -35.41 -61.10 3.24
C SER A 21 -34.21 -60.52 2.50
N ILE A 22 -34.22 -60.50 1.16
CA ILE A 22 -33.03 -60.14 0.37
C ILE A 22 -33.35 -59.04 -0.65
N SER A 23 -34.32 -59.25 -1.54
CA SER A 23 -34.53 -58.37 -2.69
C SER A 23 -34.97 -56.96 -2.29
N THR A 24 -35.89 -56.83 -1.32
CA THR A 24 -36.39 -55.54 -0.87
C THR A 24 -35.29 -54.70 -0.17
N PRO A 25 -34.54 -55.23 0.82
CA PRO A 25 -33.41 -54.51 1.42
C PRO A 25 -32.32 -54.11 0.43
N LEU A 26 -31.93 -55.01 -0.50
CA LEU A 26 -30.95 -54.68 -1.53
C LEU A 26 -31.47 -53.62 -2.51
N GLY A 27 -32.76 -53.66 -2.83
CA GLY A 27 -33.42 -52.62 -3.63
C GLY A 27 -33.35 -51.24 -2.95
N PHE A 28 -33.51 -51.19 -1.62
CA PHE A 28 -33.35 -49.97 -0.83
C PHE A 28 -31.90 -49.45 -0.86
N LEU A 29 -30.91 -50.29 -0.56
CA LEU A 29 -29.50 -49.91 -0.62
C LEU A 29 -29.08 -49.45 -2.02
N THR A 30 -29.61 -50.09 -3.07
CA THR A 30 -29.37 -49.68 -4.46
C THR A 30 -29.93 -48.29 -4.74
N LYS A 31 -31.10 -47.93 -4.18
CA LYS A 31 -31.66 -46.58 -4.29
C LYS A 31 -30.78 -45.56 -3.59
N LEU A 32 -30.33 -45.86 -2.36
CA LEU A 32 -29.42 -44.98 -1.61
C LEU A 32 -28.09 -44.78 -2.36
N ALA A 33 -27.51 -45.84 -2.90
CA ALA A 33 -26.29 -45.77 -3.70
C ALA A 33 -26.46 -44.94 -4.97
N LYS A 34 -27.62 -45.03 -5.64
CA LYS A 34 -27.92 -44.18 -6.81
C LYS A 34 -28.05 -42.71 -6.42
N ALA A 35 -28.73 -42.41 -5.32
CA ALA A 35 -28.82 -41.05 -4.81
C ALA A 35 -27.42 -40.50 -4.45
N LEU A 36 -26.63 -41.27 -3.70
CA LEU A 36 -25.26 -40.90 -3.33
C LEU A 36 -24.37 -40.66 -4.55
N SER A 37 -24.52 -41.46 -5.61
CA SER A 37 -23.72 -41.31 -6.85
C SER A 37 -23.97 -40.01 -7.60
N VAL A 38 -25.10 -39.34 -7.37
CA VAL A 38 -25.42 -38.03 -7.94
C VAL A 38 -25.26 -36.89 -6.93
N GLY A 39 -24.67 -37.17 -5.76
CA GLY A 39 -24.41 -36.17 -4.71
C GLY A 39 -25.59 -35.90 -3.77
N ASP A 40 -26.69 -36.65 -3.88
CA ASP A 40 -27.75 -36.62 -2.89
C ASP A 40 -27.34 -37.47 -1.68
N LEU A 41 -27.01 -36.80 -0.59
CA LEU A 41 -26.56 -37.44 0.65
C LEU A 41 -27.71 -38.00 1.50
N VAL A 42 -28.92 -38.05 0.94
CA VAL A 42 -30.08 -38.75 1.48
C VAL A 42 -30.37 -38.37 2.95
N ARG A 43 -30.34 -37.05 3.21
CA ARG A 43 -30.60 -36.48 4.53
C ARG A 43 -32.05 -36.66 4.99
N ASP A 44 -32.95 -36.94 4.04
CA ASP A 44 -34.40 -36.94 4.27
C ASP A 44 -34.99 -38.35 4.54
N VAL A 45 -34.19 -39.41 4.51
CA VAL A 45 -34.67 -40.75 4.83
C VAL A 45 -34.89 -40.89 6.32
N SER A 46 -36.09 -41.32 6.71
CA SER A 46 -36.48 -41.43 8.11
C SER A 46 -35.67 -42.50 8.85
N GLU A 47 -35.41 -42.28 10.14
CA GLU A 47 -34.72 -43.27 10.98
C GLU A 47 -35.49 -44.60 11.05
N ALA A 48 -36.82 -44.55 10.95
CA ALA A 48 -37.67 -45.73 10.88
C ALA A 48 -37.37 -46.58 9.62
N GLU A 49 -37.14 -45.95 8.47
CA GLU A 49 -36.78 -46.64 7.23
C GLU A 49 -35.37 -47.24 7.30
N LYS A 50 -34.40 -46.50 7.87
CA LYS A 50 -33.03 -47.00 8.06
C LYS A 50 -33.00 -48.20 9.01
N ASP A 51 -33.79 -48.18 10.07
CA ASP A 51 -33.85 -49.23 11.07
C ASP A 51 -34.33 -50.58 10.50
N THR A 52 -35.15 -50.57 9.44
CA THR A 52 -35.65 -51.81 8.81
C THR A 52 -34.52 -52.69 8.27
N VAL A 53 -33.39 -52.09 7.89
CA VAL A 53 -32.22 -52.77 7.35
C VAL A 53 -31.05 -52.80 8.33
N ARG A 54 -30.84 -51.75 9.13
CA ARG A 54 -29.70 -51.65 10.08
C ARG A 54 -29.77 -52.59 11.27
N LYS A 55 -30.98 -52.90 11.75
CA LYS A 55 -31.20 -53.79 12.92
C LYS A 55 -31.10 -55.28 12.60
N ARG A 56 -30.95 -55.62 11.32
CA ARG A 56 -30.75 -57.01 10.91
C ARG A 56 -29.39 -57.50 11.42
N LYS A 57 -29.31 -58.79 11.76
CA LYS A 57 -28.11 -59.46 12.29
C LYS A 57 -27.47 -60.38 11.25
N ASP A 58 -27.60 -60.01 9.98
CA ASP A 58 -27.06 -60.72 8.83
C ASP A 58 -26.20 -59.77 7.98
N GLU A 59 -25.66 -60.28 6.89
CA GLU A 59 -24.76 -59.54 6.00
C GLU A 59 -25.45 -58.31 5.41
N ILE A 60 -26.77 -58.34 5.25
CA ILE A 60 -27.56 -57.17 4.80
C ILE A 60 -27.53 -56.07 5.87
N GLY A 61 -27.62 -56.44 7.15
CA GLY A 61 -27.45 -55.52 8.28
C GLY A 61 -26.04 -54.91 8.31
N ASP A 62 -25.00 -55.73 8.15
CA ASP A 62 -23.61 -55.26 8.14
C ASP A 62 -23.33 -54.27 7.00
N ILE A 63 -23.80 -54.59 5.78
CA ILE A 63 -23.69 -53.69 4.62
C ILE A 63 -24.46 -52.40 4.88
N SER A 64 -25.66 -52.47 5.47
CA SER A 64 -26.47 -51.30 5.76
C SER A 64 -25.79 -50.37 6.77
N ASN A 65 -25.13 -50.93 7.79
CA ASN A 65 -24.38 -50.15 8.77
C ASN A 65 -23.12 -49.51 8.16
N ALA A 66 -22.40 -50.24 7.30
CA ALA A 66 -21.25 -49.69 6.57
C ALA A 66 -21.67 -48.57 5.61
N PHE A 67 -22.81 -48.73 4.93
CA PHE A 67 -23.34 -47.73 4.00
C PHE A 67 -23.81 -46.46 4.73
N ASP A 68 -24.45 -46.60 5.89
CA ASP A 68 -24.81 -45.44 6.71
C ASP A 68 -23.57 -44.70 7.24
N ALA A 69 -22.54 -45.44 7.68
CA ALA A 69 -21.27 -44.82 8.07
C ALA A 69 -20.63 -44.01 6.92
N LEU A 70 -20.70 -44.52 5.68
CA LEU A 70 -20.26 -43.81 4.48
C LEU A 70 -21.10 -42.53 4.23
N ILE A 71 -22.44 -42.62 4.33
CA ILE A 71 -23.32 -41.46 4.18
C ILE A 71 -22.99 -40.40 5.24
N ASN A 72 -22.87 -40.78 6.51
CA ASN A 72 -22.53 -39.85 7.59
C ASN A 72 -21.17 -39.18 7.37
N TYR A 73 -20.18 -39.94 6.89
CA TYR A 73 -18.87 -39.40 6.54
C TYR A 73 -18.97 -38.35 5.41
N MET A 74 -19.70 -38.64 4.33
CA MET A 74 -19.94 -37.69 3.24
C MET A 74 -20.73 -36.46 3.70
N GLN A 75 -21.74 -36.64 4.54
CA GLN A 75 -22.52 -35.54 5.12
C GLN A 75 -21.66 -34.62 6.00
N GLY A 76 -20.74 -35.18 6.78
CA GLY A 76 -19.76 -34.42 7.56
C GLY A 76 -18.86 -33.57 6.68
N MET A 77 -18.34 -34.13 5.57
CA MET A 77 -17.57 -33.35 4.59
C MET A 77 -18.39 -32.24 3.94
N GLY A 78 -19.67 -32.49 3.65
CA GLY A 78 -20.59 -31.47 3.14
C GLY A 78 -20.81 -30.31 4.13
N VAL A 79 -20.90 -30.59 5.43
CA VAL A 79 -20.98 -29.53 6.46
C VAL A 79 -19.70 -28.68 6.47
N SER A 80 -18.53 -29.32 6.43
CA SER A 80 -17.25 -28.59 6.37
C SER A 80 -17.11 -27.77 5.09
N ALA A 81 -17.57 -28.27 3.95
CA ALA A 81 -17.58 -27.52 2.70
C ALA A 81 -18.48 -26.28 2.78
N ASN A 82 -19.67 -26.40 3.38
CA ASN A 82 -20.55 -25.25 3.60
C ASN A 82 -19.92 -24.21 4.52
N ALA A 83 -19.29 -24.62 5.62
CA ALA A 83 -18.59 -23.70 6.51
C ALA A 83 -17.48 -22.94 5.76
N ILE A 84 -16.69 -23.62 4.92
CA ILE A 84 -15.69 -22.98 4.07
C ILE A 84 -16.32 -21.98 3.09
N ALA A 85 -17.44 -22.35 2.46
CA ALA A 85 -18.17 -21.46 1.54
C ALA A 85 -18.73 -20.23 2.24
N GLU A 86 -19.08 -20.35 3.51
CA GLU A 86 -19.50 -19.24 4.39
C GLU A 86 -18.32 -18.45 4.98
N ASN A 87 -17.08 -18.77 4.56
CA ASN A 87 -15.82 -18.24 5.08
C ASN A 87 -15.56 -18.54 6.57
N ASP A 88 -16.29 -19.49 7.15
CA ASP A 88 -15.95 -20.06 8.45
C ASP A 88 -14.83 -21.08 8.28
N LEU A 89 -13.60 -20.56 8.27
CA LEU A 89 -12.41 -21.37 8.30
C LEU A 89 -12.08 -21.86 9.70
N THR A 90 -12.91 -21.71 10.73
CA THR A 90 -12.61 -22.22 12.10
C THR A 90 -12.93 -23.71 12.25
N THR A 91 -13.75 -24.25 11.35
CA THR A 91 -14.07 -25.68 11.29
C THR A 91 -12.82 -26.56 11.16
N MET A 92 -12.87 -27.77 11.73
CA MET A 92 -11.78 -28.73 11.69
C MET A 92 -12.24 -30.05 11.09
N VAL A 93 -11.60 -30.45 10.00
CA VAL A 93 -11.77 -31.78 9.41
C VAL A 93 -10.70 -32.70 10.00
N THR A 94 -11.14 -33.76 10.70
CA THR A 94 -10.24 -34.81 11.21
C THR A 94 -10.31 -36.02 10.30
N PRO A 95 -9.24 -36.34 9.54
CA PRO A 95 -9.18 -37.53 8.70
C PRO A 95 -9.43 -38.80 9.51
N LYS A 96 -10.25 -39.71 8.99
CA LYS A 96 -10.62 -40.97 9.67
C LYS A 96 -9.51 -42.03 9.61
N SER A 97 -8.59 -41.90 8.66
CA SER A 97 -7.40 -42.76 8.55
C SER A 97 -6.29 -42.07 7.75
N THR A 98 -5.09 -42.64 7.74
CA THR A 98 -4.00 -42.17 6.89
C THR A 98 -4.29 -42.31 5.39
N LYS A 99 -5.26 -43.16 5.01
CA LYS A 99 -5.71 -43.36 3.62
C LYS A 99 -6.97 -42.55 3.28
N ASP A 100 -7.45 -41.72 4.21
CA ASP A 100 -8.61 -40.87 3.99
C ASP A 100 -8.24 -39.68 3.10
N GLU A 101 -8.18 -39.90 1.79
CA GLU A 101 -7.75 -38.90 0.82
C GLU A 101 -8.60 -37.62 0.88
N LEU A 102 -9.92 -37.77 1.03
CA LEU A 102 -10.86 -36.64 1.07
C LEU A 102 -10.68 -35.83 2.35
N GLY A 103 -10.66 -36.49 3.52
CA GLY A 103 -10.45 -35.82 4.80
C GLY A 103 -9.10 -35.12 4.88
N ASN A 104 -8.03 -35.76 4.39
CA ASN A 104 -6.70 -35.15 4.32
C ASN A 104 -6.67 -33.94 3.38
N SER A 105 -7.35 -34.01 2.23
CA SER A 105 -7.41 -32.91 1.27
C SER A 105 -8.18 -31.71 1.81
N PHE A 106 -9.31 -31.95 2.48
CA PHE A 106 -10.07 -30.88 3.15
C PHE A 106 -9.26 -30.22 4.27
N ALA A 107 -8.56 -31.00 5.09
CA ALA A 107 -7.69 -30.45 6.15
C ALA A 107 -6.59 -29.55 5.57
N LYS A 108 -5.94 -29.98 4.48
CA LYS A 108 -4.95 -29.17 3.76
C LYS A 108 -5.56 -27.91 3.14
N MET A 109 -6.75 -28.01 2.55
CA MET A 109 -7.46 -26.88 1.97
C MET A 109 -7.76 -25.81 3.03
N ILE A 110 -8.31 -26.20 4.19
CA ILE A 110 -8.60 -25.27 5.30
C ILE A 110 -7.30 -24.62 5.79
N ALA A 111 -6.22 -25.38 5.96
CA ALA A 111 -4.92 -24.85 6.37
C ALA A 111 -4.40 -23.81 5.36
N GLY A 112 -4.38 -24.16 4.06
CA GLY A 112 -3.92 -23.25 3.02
C GLY A 112 -4.77 -21.97 2.90
N LEU A 113 -6.09 -22.08 3.07
CA LEU A 113 -6.97 -20.90 3.09
C LEU A 113 -6.69 -20.00 4.32
N ARG A 114 -6.49 -20.58 5.50
CA ARG A 114 -6.10 -19.83 6.71
C ARG A 114 -4.77 -19.11 6.52
N ASP A 115 -3.77 -19.80 5.96
CA ASP A 115 -2.46 -19.22 5.70
C ASP A 115 -2.53 -18.07 4.69
N ALA A 116 -3.31 -18.24 3.62
CA ALA A 116 -3.51 -17.18 2.62
C ALA A 116 -4.17 -15.93 3.23
N VAL A 117 -5.23 -16.12 4.04
CA VAL A 117 -5.87 -15.01 4.77
C VAL A 117 -4.92 -14.35 5.77
N GLY A 118 -4.10 -15.15 6.46
CA GLY A 118 -3.05 -14.64 7.36
C GLY A 118 -2.03 -13.75 6.65
N GLN A 119 -1.54 -14.17 5.48
CA GLN A 119 -0.61 -13.38 4.66
C GLN A 119 -1.24 -12.08 4.16
N VAL A 120 -2.52 -12.10 3.79
CA VAL A 120 -3.26 -10.89 3.39
C VAL A 120 -3.36 -9.92 4.57
N LEU A 121 -3.67 -10.41 5.78
CA LEU A 121 -3.74 -9.59 6.98
C LEU A 121 -2.39 -8.96 7.33
N GLU A 122 -1.31 -9.73 7.25
CA GLU A 122 0.06 -9.23 7.47
C GLU A 122 0.42 -8.13 6.46
N SER A 123 0.11 -8.36 5.18
CA SER A 123 0.34 -7.38 4.11
C SER A 123 -0.47 -6.10 4.32
N ALA A 124 -1.74 -6.21 4.73
CA ALA A 124 -2.60 -5.06 5.03
C ALA A 124 -2.04 -4.23 6.20
N ASN A 125 -1.55 -4.90 7.25
CA ASN A 125 -0.90 -4.23 8.38
C ASN A 125 0.38 -3.51 7.96
N ALA A 126 1.22 -4.13 7.11
CA ALA A 126 2.42 -3.51 6.58
C ALA A 126 2.10 -2.26 5.74
N VAL A 127 1.08 -2.34 4.86
CA VAL A 127 0.60 -1.19 4.07
C VAL A 127 0.06 -0.08 4.96
N SER A 128 -0.70 -0.42 6.01
CA SER A 128 -1.21 0.56 6.98
C SER A 128 -0.08 1.30 7.70
N ALA A 129 0.93 0.56 8.19
CA ALA A 129 2.11 1.13 8.83
C ALA A 129 2.92 2.04 7.89
N ALA A 130 3.16 1.59 6.64
CA ALA A 130 3.84 2.38 5.63
C ALA A 130 3.07 3.67 5.29
N SER A 131 1.73 3.60 5.23
CA SER A 131 0.87 4.76 4.98
C SER A 131 0.96 5.78 6.11
N ALA A 132 1.00 5.32 7.37
CA ALA A 132 1.17 6.21 8.53
C ALA A 132 2.54 6.91 8.53
N GLN A 133 3.61 6.19 8.17
CA GLN A 133 4.94 6.76 8.02
C GLN A 133 4.98 7.81 6.89
N LEU A 134 4.35 7.52 5.75
CA LEU A 134 4.26 8.45 4.63
C LEU A 134 3.48 9.71 4.98
N ALA A 135 2.38 9.59 5.73
CA ALA A 135 1.63 10.74 6.22
C ALA A 135 2.51 11.64 7.10
N SER A 136 3.23 11.04 8.05
CA SER A 136 4.16 11.76 8.93
C SER A 136 5.27 12.48 8.15
N ALA A 137 5.87 11.80 7.16
CA ALA A 137 6.89 12.38 6.29
C ALA A 137 6.32 13.53 5.44
N SER A 138 5.07 13.42 4.99
CA SER A 138 4.38 14.46 4.22
C SER A 138 4.10 15.71 5.06
N GLU A 139 3.68 15.54 6.32
CA GLU A 139 3.51 16.65 7.27
C GLU A 139 4.83 17.39 7.50
N GLN A 140 5.91 16.65 7.78
CA GLN A 140 7.25 17.23 7.97
C GLN A 140 7.74 17.98 6.72
N SER A 141 7.49 17.43 5.52
CA SER A 141 7.81 18.10 4.26
C SER A 141 7.01 19.39 4.07
N GLY A 142 5.73 19.37 4.47
CA GLY A 142 4.88 20.56 4.50
C GLY A 142 5.43 21.66 5.41
N ASP A 143 5.90 21.31 6.61
CA ASP A 143 6.50 22.25 7.54
C ASP A 143 7.84 22.81 7.04
N ALA A 144 8.69 21.96 6.47
CA ALA A 144 9.93 22.40 5.83
C ALA A 144 9.64 23.39 4.68
N THR A 145 8.62 23.11 3.86
CA THR A 145 8.20 23.99 2.76
C THR A 145 7.69 25.34 3.28
N ARG A 146 6.93 25.35 4.38
CA ARG A 146 6.49 26.60 5.04
C ARG A 146 7.69 27.41 5.52
N GLN A 147 8.69 26.78 6.14
CA GLN A 147 9.89 27.45 6.60
C GLN A 147 10.71 28.03 5.43
N ILE A 148 10.80 27.31 4.31
CA ILE A 148 11.42 27.82 3.08
C ILE A 148 10.68 29.07 2.59
N ALA A 149 9.35 29.05 2.55
CA ALA A 149 8.55 30.20 2.13
C ALA A 149 8.80 31.43 3.02
N THR A 150 8.86 31.24 4.35
CA THR A 150 9.21 32.32 5.29
C THR A 150 10.63 32.84 5.05
N THR A 151 11.59 31.95 4.80
CA THR A 151 12.98 32.35 4.51
C THR A 151 13.06 33.17 3.22
N ILE A 152 12.32 32.77 2.17
CA ILE A 152 12.25 33.53 0.91
C ILE A 152 11.68 34.93 1.14
N GLN A 153 10.64 35.06 1.97
CA GLN A 153 10.09 36.37 2.34
C GLN A 153 11.15 37.24 3.04
N GLN A 154 11.91 36.68 3.97
CA GLN A 154 12.99 37.39 4.65
C GLN A 154 14.11 37.81 3.69
N VAL A 155 14.49 36.94 2.76
CA VAL A 155 15.47 37.26 1.71
C VAL A 155 14.97 38.40 0.82
N ALA A 156 13.71 38.39 0.41
CA ALA A 156 13.12 39.48 -0.39
C ALA A 156 13.13 40.83 0.35
N MET A 157 12.81 40.82 1.65
CA MET A 157 12.93 42.01 2.51
C MET A 157 14.39 42.50 2.59
N GLY A 158 15.34 41.57 2.78
CA GLY A 158 16.78 41.87 2.79
C GLY A 158 17.26 42.49 1.48
N ILE A 159 16.79 41.98 0.33
CA ILE A 159 17.09 42.54 -1.00
C ILE A 159 16.57 43.98 -1.10
N THR A 160 15.34 44.27 -0.66
CA THR A 160 14.77 45.62 -0.70
C THR A 160 15.60 46.61 0.14
N GLN A 161 16.06 46.17 1.31
CA GLN A 161 16.93 46.98 2.16
C GLN A 161 18.32 47.20 1.53
N GLN A 162 18.88 46.15 0.90
CA GLN A 162 20.14 46.26 0.17
C GLN A 162 20.02 47.22 -1.03
N THR A 163 18.93 47.17 -1.79
CA THR A 163 18.66 48.13 -2.88
C THR A 163 18.67 49.56 -2.38
N THR A 164 18.01 49.82 -1.24
CA THR A 164 18.01 51.16 -0.61
C THR A 164 19.43 51.60 -0.24
N GLY A 165 20.24 50.69 0.31
CA GLY A 165 21.65 50.93 0.60
C GLY A 165 22.47 51.28 -0.64
N VAL A 166 22.29 50.52 -1.74
CA VAL A 166 22.95 50.78 -3.02
C VAL A 166 22.54 52.13 -3.60
N THR A 167 21.26 52.50 -3.55
CA THR A 167 20.79 53.83 -4.00
C THR A 167 21.45 54.95 -3.21
N LYS A 168 21.58 54.80 -1.88
CA LYS A 168 22.26 55.78 -1.02
C LYS A 168 23.75 55.89 -1.32
N THR A 169 24.42 54.77 -1.55
CA THR A 169 25.83 54.75 -1.96
C THR A 169 26.01 55.43 -3.32
N SER A 170 25.16 55.13 -4.29
CA SER A 170 25.16 55.79 -5.61
C SER A 170 25.05 57.31 -5.48
N SER A 171 24.08 57.79 -4.68
CA SER A 171 23.92 59.23 -4.41
C SER A 171 25.16 59.84 -3.74
N SER A 172 25.80 59.12 -2.82
CA SER A 172 27.03 59.58 -2.15
C SER A 172 28.21 59.68 -3.12
N VAL A 173 28.34 58.73 -4.05
CA VAL A 173 29.34 58.76 -5.13
C VAL A 173 29.09 59.96 -6.06
N GLU A 174 27.84 60.26 -6.39
CA GLU A 174 27.49 61.42 -7.21
C GLU A 174 27.85 62.75 -6.52
N GLN A 175 27.54 62.88 -5.22
CA GLN A 175 27.94 64.04 -4.42
C GLN A 175 29.46 64.18 -4.34
N MET A 176 30.18 63.08 -4.15
CA MET A 176 31.64 63.05 -4.12
C MET A 176 32.25 63.49 -5.47
N ASN A 177 31.71 63.04 -6.60
CA ASN A 177 32.15 63.50 -7.92
C ASN A 177 31.99 65.01 -8.09
N ARG A 178 30.84 65.58 -7.67
CA ARG A 178 30.62 67.04 -7.71
C ARG A 178 31.61 67.80 -6.81
N ALA A 179 31.93 67.25 -5.64
CA ALA A 179 32.94 67.83 -4.75
C ALA A 179 34.33 67.80 -5.39
N ILE A 180 34.72 66.69 -6.03
CA ILE A 180 35.99 66.56 -6.76
C ILE A 180 36.08 67.57 -7.91
N GLU A 181 35.00 67.73 -8.71
CA GLU A 181 34.93 68.76 -9.76
C GLU A 181 35.07 70.17 -9.20
N GLY A 182 34.41 70.46 -8.07
CA GLY A 182 34.55 71.74 -7.37
C GLY A 182 35.96 72.01 -6.89
N VAL A 183 36.63 71.01 -6.30
CA VAL A 183 38.04 71.11 -5.87
C VAL A 183 38.96 71.31 -7.06
N ALA A 184 38.78 70.55 -8.15
CA ALA A 184 39.58 70.68 -9.36
C ALA A 184 39.45 72.09 -9.98
N LYS A 185 38.22 72.62 -10.07
CA LYS A 185 37.96 73.97 -10.54
C LYS A 185 38.60 75.02 -9.63
N GLY A 186 38.45 74.89 -8.31
CA GLY A 186 39.07 75.80 -7.33
C GLY A 186 40.60 75.80 -7.41
N ALA A 187 41.22 74.62 -7.54
CA ALA A 187 42.66 74.50 -7.74
C ALA A 187 43.13 75.17 -9.05
N GLN A 188 42.36 75.05 -10.13
CA GLN A 188 42.64 75.72 -11.40
C GLN A 188 42.54 77.25 -11.29
N GLU A 189 41.51 77.77 -10.62
CA GLU A 189 41.35 79.20 -10.35
C GLU A 189 42.51 79.74 -9.50
N GLN A 190 42.92 78.99 -8.47
CA GLN A 190 44.06 79.33 -7.62
C GLN A 190 45.37 79.35 -8.40
N ALA A 191 45.62 78.36 -9.26
CA ALA A 191 46.81 78.34 -10.13
C ALA A 191 46.85 79.55 -11.08
N ASN A 192 45.72 79.92 -11.67
CA ASN A 192 45.61 81.11 -12.53
C ASN A 192 45.87 82.41 -11.74
N ALA A 193 45.32 82.53 -10.54
CA ALA A 193 45.55 83.69 -9.67
C ALA A 193 47.02 83.83 -9.27
N ILE A 194 47.68 82.73 -8.93
CA ILE A 194 49.12 82.69 -8.64
C ILE A 194 49.93 83.12 -9.87
N SER A 195 49.58 82.61 -11.06
CA SER A 195 50.26 82.98 -12.31
C SER A 195 50.18 84.49 -12.58
N LYS A 196 48.98 85.08 -12.49
CA LYS A 196 48.78 86.54 -12.62
C LYS A 196 49.55 87.35 -11.57
N ALA A 197 49.56 86.88 -10.32
CA ALA A 197 50.31 87.52 -9.25
C ALA A 197 51.81 87.49 -9.54
N SER A 198 52.33 86.37 -10.05
CA SER A 198 53.73 86.21 -10.44
C SER A 198 54.13 87.13 -11.59
N GLU A 199 53.26 87.30 -12.59
CA GLU A 199 53.46 88.21 -13.72
C GLU A 199 53.46 89.69 -13.28
N SER A 200 52.56 90.05 -12.37
CA SER A 200 52.52 91.38 -11.75
C SER A 200 53.78 91.68 -10.94
N LEU A 201 54.28 90.69 -10.18
CA LEU A 201 55.54 90.79 -9.45
C LEU A 201 56.73 91.00 -10.40
N LEU A 202 56.77 90.29 -11.52
CA LEU A 202 57.77 90.43 -12.59
C LEU A 202 57.78 91.83 -13.23
N VAL A 203 56.60 92.41 -13.47
CA VAL A 203 56.46 93.79 -13.96
C VAL A 203 56.89 94.83 -12.91
N SER A 204 56.68 94.55 -11.63
CA SER A 204 57.04 95.46 -10.53
C SER A 204 58.51 95.38 -10.09
N ALA A 205 59.26 94.38 -10.56
CA ALA A 205 60.67 94.22 -10.23
C ALA A 205 61.47 95.38 -10.88
N PRO A 206 62.20 96.21 -10.09
CA PRO A 206 62.96 97.32 -10.64
C PRO A 206 64.05 96.78 -11.59
N PRO A 207 64.34 97.48 -12.70
CA PRO A 207 65.38 97.06 -13.63
C PRO A 207 66.69 96.90 -12.86
N LEU A 208 67.33 95.73 -13.00
CA LEU A 208 68.71 95.54 -12.56
C LEU A 208 69.54 96.66 -13.17
N ASN A 209 69.94 97.60 -12.31
CA ASN A 209 70.76 98.74 -12.66
C ASN A 209 72.05 98.24 -13.29
N ARG A 210 72.10 98.18 -14.63
CA ARG A 210 73.35 98.14 -15.37
C ARG A 210 73.90 99.57 -15.36
N SER A 211 74.62 99.92 -14.30
CA SER A 211 75.44 101.13 -14.32
C SER A 211 76.43 101.04 -15.49
N PRO A 212 76.51 102.08 -16.33
CA PRO A 212 77.47 102.15 -17.42
C PRO A 212 78.82 102.69 -16.95
N ALA A 213 79.90 102.15 -17.54
CA ALA A 213 81.21 102.80 -17.80
C ALA A 213 82.06 103.21 -16.58
N MET A 214 83.40 103.26 -16.54
CA MET A 214 84.59 103.18 -17.43
C MET A 214 85.82 103.37 -16.47
N PRO A 215 87.11 103.59 -16.84
CA PRO A 215 87.84 103.55 -18.12
C PRO A 215 89.17 102.74 -18.08
N LYS A 216 89.85 102.77 -19.23
CA LYS A 216 91.24 102.41 -19.55
C LYS A 216 92.26 102.54 -18.39
N GLN A 217 93.09 101.51 -18.24
CA GLN A 217 94.54 101.58 -18.45
C GLN A 217 94.97 100.35 -19.26
#